data_AF-A0A3S0JPX6-F1
#
_entry.id   AF-A0A3S0JPX6-F1
#
_cell.length_a   1.000
_cell.length_b   1.000
_cell.length_c   1.000
_cell.angle_alpha   90.00
_cell.angle_beta   90.00
_cell.angle_gamma   90.00
#
_symmetry.space_group_name_H-M   'P 1'
#
loop_
_entity.id
_entity.type
_entity.pdbx_description
1 polymer ?
#
loop_
_entity_poly.entity_id
_entity_poly.type
_entity_poly.pdbx_seq_one_letter_code
_entity_poly.pdbx_strand_id
1 'polypeptide(L)'
;MKKVIIPLIYVGEWILYFYVLLLVLSYNFINLANVIYVDTPGEVPITITTSISAFIQSLLLVIGLCAICFLYTKYFTGNGFFKLIKVYAWGILFALNSVSCFGYFLIWYGFDGFDMRNTELALLLLIILVSVTLTMHIITRTDK
;
A
#
# COMPACT_ATOMS: atom_id res chain seq x y z
N MET A 1 -30.15 -13.37 12.41
CA MET A 1 -29.27 -12.71 11.41
C MET A 1 -28.12 -11.92 12.05
N LYS A 2 -28.37 -10.94 12.93
CA LYS A 2 -27.29 -10.14 13.57
C LYS A 2 -26.18 -10.97 14.27
N LYS A 3 -26.55 -12.09 14.91
CA LYS A 3 -25.61 -13.02 15.58
C LYS A 3 -24.58 -13.69 14.65
N VAL A 4 -24.83 -13.72 13.33
CA VAL A 4 -23.95 -14.36 12.33
C VAL A 4 -23.23 -13.30 11.48
N ILE A 5 -23.94 -12.23 11.11
CA ILE A 5 -23.41 -11.16 10.26
C ILE A 5 -22.27 -10.40 10.96
N ILE A 6 -22.43 -10.09 12.25
CA ILE A 6 -21.43 -9.31 12.99
C ILE A 6 -20.08 -10.07 13.07
N PRO A 7 -20.02 -11.34 13.49
CA PRO A 7 -18.77 -12.13 13.45
C PRO A 7 -18.14 -12.21 12.06
N LEU A 8 -18.96 -12.37 11.01
CA LEU A 8 -18.47 -12.48 9.63
C LEU A 8 -17.75 -11.20 9.18
N ILE A 9 -18.27 -10.03 9.55
CA ILE A 9 -17.64 -8.74 9.25
C ILE A 9 -16.26 -8.64 9.92
N TYR A 10 -16.14 -9.07 11.18
CA TYR A 10 -14.85 -9.06 11.89
C TYR A 10 -13.81 -9.98 11.23
N VAL A 11 -14.21 -11.18 10.81
CA VAL A 11 -13.29 -12.11 10.13
C VAL A 11 -12.90 -11.57 8.76
N GLY A 12 -13.87 -11.09 7.97
CA GLY A 12 -13.63 -10.51 6.65
C GLY A 12 -12.69 -9.30 6.68
N GLU A 13 -12.77 -8.49 7.74
CA GLU A 13 -11.88 -7.37 7.96
C GLU A 13 -10.42 -7.79 8.15
N TRP A 14 -10.15 -8.78 9.01
CA TRP A 14 -8.78 -9.25 9.23
C TRP A 14 -8.22 -9.97 8.00
N ILE A 15 -9.09 -10.63 7.24
CA ILE A 15 -8.72 -11.18 5.92
C ILE A 15 -8.29 -10.05 4.98
N LEU A 16 -9.08 -8.96 4.88
CA LEU A 16 -8.71 -7.80 4.06
C LEU A 16 -7.37 -7.19 4.51
N TYR A 17 -7.20 -6.98 5.82
CA TYR A 17 -5.94 -6.46 6.38
C TYR A 17 -4.76 -7.34 5.99
N PHE A 18 -4.90 -8.66 6.15
CA PHE A 18 -3.85 -9.62 5.82
C PHE A 18 -3.50 -9.60 4.33
N TYR A 19 -4.47 -9.49 3.43
CA TYR A 19 -4.21 -9.35 1.99
C TYR A 19 -3.45 -8.05 1.67
N VAL A 20 -3.85 -6.92 2.25
CA VAL A 20 -3.16 -5.64 2.04
C VAL A 20 -1.73 -5.71 2.59
N LEU A 21 -1.54 -6.31 3.77
CA LEU A 21 -0.23 -6.53 4.36
C LEU A 21 0.67 -7.35 3.44
N LEU A 22 0.17 -8.47 2.90
CA LEU A 22 0.95 -9.31 1.98
C LEU A 22 1.33 -8.56 0.70
N LEU A 23 0.42 -7.77 0.12
CA LEU A 23 0.71 -6.96 -1.06
C LEU A 23 1.78 -5.90 -0.78
N VAL A 24 1.64 -5.17 0.34
CA VAL A 24 2.63 -4.19 0.80
C VAL A 24 3.99 -4.84 1.02
N LEU A 25 4.05 -5.97 1.73
CA LEU A 25 5.30 -6.67 1.98
C LEU A 25 5.94 -7.17 0.68
N SER A 26 5.16 -7.80 -0.21
CA SER A 26 5.66 -8.31 -1.48
C SER A 26 6.24 -7.20 -2.34
N TYR A 27 5.55 -6.06 -2.44
CA TYR A 27 6.02 -4.89 -3.18
C TYR A 27 7.32 -4.33 -2.60
N ASN A 28 7.41 -4.17 -1.28
CA ASN A 28 8.63 -3.67 -0.64
C ASN A 28 9.79 -4.66 -0.74
N PHE A 29 9.54 -5.98 -0.70
CA PHE A 29 10.59 -6.98 -0.92
C PHE A 29 11.14 -6.93 -2.35
N ILE A 30 10.28 -6.72 -3.37
CA ILE A 30 10.73 -6.53 -4.75
C ILE A 30 11.64 -5.29 -4.86
N ASN A 31 11.20 -4.16 -4.29
CA ASN A 31 11.99 -2.94 -4.28
C ASN A 31 13.32 -3.11 -3.54
N LEU A 32 13.31 -3.78 -2.40
CA LEU A 32 14.54 -4.09 -1.65
C LEU A 32 15.48 -5.00 -2.45
N ALA A 33 14.95 -6.03 -3.10
CA ALA A 33 15.74 -6.91 -3.96
C ALA A 33 16.36 -6.12 -5.12
N ASN A 34 15.61 -5.21 -5.75
CA ASN A 34 16.15 -4.35 -6.80
C ASN A 34 17.32 -3.49 -6.29
N VAL A 35 17.20 -2.90 -5.10
CA VAL A 35 18.31 -2.12 -4.49
C VAL A 35 19.54 -2.98 -4.20
N ILE A 36 19.36 -4.22 -3.73
CA ILE A 36 20.49 -5.07 -3.31
C ILE A 36 21.20 -5.72 -4.50
N TYR A 37 20.45 -6.21 -5.49
CA TYR A 37 21.00 -7.06 -6.55
C TYR A 37 21.36 -6.26 -7.80
N VAL A 38 20.51 -5.31 -8.20
CA VAL A 38 20.56 -4.67 -9.53
C VAL A 38 21.55 -3.48 -9.56
N ASP A 39 22.55 -3.48 -8.68
CA ASP A 39 23.70 -2.55 -8.70
C ASP A 39 24.90 -3.14 -9.49
N THR A 40 24.71 -4.30 -10.14
CA THR A 40 25.76 -4.95 -10.95
C THR A 40 25.56 -4.75 -12.47
N PRO A 41 26.65 -4.52 -13.23
CA PRO A 41 26.56 -4.31 -14.68
C PRO A 41 25.93 -5.51 -15.39
N GLY A 42 24.79 -5.29 -16.05
CA GLY A 42 24.08 -6.30 -16.84
C GLY A 42 22.85 -6.92 -16.17
N GLU A 43 22.55 -6.56 -14.93
CA GLU A 43 21.30 -6.99 -14.28
C GLU A 43 20.11 -6.12 -14.70
N VAL A 44 18.94 -6.75 -14.83
CA VAL A 44 17.68 -6.09 -15.18
C VAL A 44 16.81 -6.04 -13.94
N PRO A 45 16.23 -4.87 -13.59
CA PRO A 45 15.37 -4.77 -12.43
C PRO A 45 14.15 -5.66 -12.53
N ILE A 46 13.72 -6.21 -11.40
CA ILE A 46 12.47 -6.93 -11.28
C ILE A 46 11.35 -5.92 -11.48
N THR A 47 10.59 -6.08 -12.56
CA THR A 47 9.47 -5.20 -12.94
C THR A 47 8.14 -5.92 -12.75
N ILE A 48 7.15 -5.17 -12.27
CA ILE A 48 5.77 -5.65 -12.05
C ILE A 48 4.90 -5.33 -13.28
N THR A 49 5.26 -4.27 -13.99
CA THR A 49 4.53 -3.67 -15.11
C THR A 49 5.25 -3.92 -16.42
N THR A 50 5.50 -5.20 -16.72
CA THR A 50 6.19 -5.65 -17.96
C THR A 50 5.42 -5.29 -19.25
N SER A 51 4.15 -4.89 -19.14
CA SER A 51 3.32 -4.43 -20.24
C SER A 51 2.36 -3.33 -19.80
N ILE A 52 1.84 -2.55 -20.76
CA ILE A 52 0.81 -1.52 -20.50
C ILE A 52 -0.43 -2.11 -19.85
N SER A 53 -0.84 -3.33 -20.21
CA SER A 53 -1.98 -3.99 -19.58
C SER A 53 -1.70 -4.35 -18.11
N ALA A 54 -0.48 -4.81 -17.80
CA ALA A 54 -0.07 -5.10 -16.43
C ALA A 54 0.00 -3.83 -15.57
N PHE A 55 0.47 -2.71 -16.16
CA PHE A 55 0.44 -1.40 -15.52
C PHE A 55 -1.00 -0.98 -15.18
N ILE A 56 -1.92 -1.03 -16.15
CA ILE A 56 -3.33 -0.64 -15.94
C ILE A 56 -4.00 -1.53 -14.88
N GLN A 57 -3.75 -2.84 -14.90
CA GLN A 57 -4.26 -3.77 -13.89
C GLN A 57 -3.76 -3.42 -12.49
N SER A 58 -2.46 -3.14 -12.36
CA SER A 58 -1.85 -2.75 -11.08
C SER A 58 -2.40 -1.41 -10.59
N LEU A 59 -2.58 -0.44 -11.48
CA LEU A 59 -3.16 0.86 -11.18
C LEU A 59 -4.62 0.73 -10.69
N LEU A 60 -5.44 -0.07 -11.37
CA LEU A 60 -6.82 -0.33 -10.96
C LEU A 60 -6.89 -1.06 -9.61
N LEU A 61 -5.98 -2.01 -9.38
CA LEU A 61 -5.88 -2.72 -8.11
C LEU A 61 -5.55 -1.76 -6.96
N VAL A 62 -4.54 -0.90 -7.12
CA VAL A 62 -4.13 0.08 -6.09
C VAL A 62 -5.26 1.07 -5.79
N ILE A 63 -5.92 1.62 -6.81
CA ILE A 63 -7.04 2.56 -6.64
C ILE A 63 -8.24 1.84 -5.98
N GLY A 64 -8.56 0.63 -6.41
CA GLY A 64 -9.63 -0.17 -5.82
C GLY A 64 -9.40 -0.49 -4.35
N LEU A 65 -8.18 -0.93 -4.00
CA LEU A 65 -7.80 -1.17 -2.61
C LEU A 65 -7.82 0.12 -1.78
N CYS A 66 -7.37 1.25 -2.34
CA CYS A 66 -7.48 2.55 -1.69
C CYS A 66 -8.92 2.88 -1.33
N ALA A 67 -9.85 2.74 -2.28
CA ALA A 67 -11.26 3.00 -2.06
C ALA A 67 -11.86 2.06 -0.98
N ILE A 68 -11.54 0.76 -1.05
CA ILE A 68 -12.00 -0.22 -0.05
C ILE A 68 -11.45 0.12 1.34
N CYS A 69 -10.16 0.40 1.45
CA CYS A 69 -9.51 0.75 2.72
C CYS A 69 -10.10 2.04 3.29
N PHE A 70 -10.30 3.06 2.45
CA PHE A 70 -10.93 4.32 2.85
C PHE A 70 -12.35 4.11 3.40
N LEU A 71 -13.19 3.36 2.68
CA LEU A 71 -14.55 3.06 3.12
C LEU A 71 -14.55 2.25 4.42
N TYR A 72 -13.64 1.29 4.54
CA TYR A 72 -13.46 0.50 5.74
C TYR A 72 -13.09 1.38 6.94
N THR A 73 -12.04 2.21 6.84
CA THR A 73 -11.62 3.12 7.92
C THR A 73 -12.66 4.20 8.22
N LYS A 74 -13.54 4.49 7.26
CA LYS A 74 -14.62 5.46 7.40
C LYS A 74 -15.85 4.90 8.12
N TYR A 75 -16.20 3.64 7.93
CA TYR A 75 -17.51 3.14 8.39
C TYR A 75 -17.45 1.93 9.34
N PHE A 76 -16.34 1.18 9.36
CA PHE A 76 -16.31 -0.16 9.96
C PHE A 76 -15.30 -0.33 11.11
N THR A 77 -14.63 0.74 11.53
CA THR A 77 -13.55 0.71 12.55
C THR A 77 -14.03 0.33 13.96
N GLY A 78 -15.35 0.29 14.22
CA GLY A 78 -15.93 -0.09 15.51
C GLY A 78 -15.74 0.98 16.61
N ASN A 79 -15.96 0.60 17.87
CA ASN A 79 -15.90 1.50 19.03
C ASN A 79 -14.93 1.00 20.12
N GLY A 80 -14.45 1.93 20.96
CA GLY A 80 -13.65 1.62 22.16
C GLY A 80 -12.21 1.15 21.86
N PHE A 81 -11.66 0.32 22.73
CA PHE A 81 -10.26 -0.14 22.64
C PHE A 81 -9.95 -0.92 21.35
N PHE A 82 -10.89 -1.75 20.87
CA PHE A 82 -10.73 -2.47 19.61
C PHE A 82 -10.66 -1.54 18.39
N LYS A 83 -11.32 -0.37 18.43
CA LYS A 83 -11.18 0.67 17.40
C LYS A 83 -9.73 1.17 17.34
N LEU A 84 -9.11 1.44 18.50
CA LEU A 84 -7.75 1.95 18.58
C LEU A 84 -6.74 0.96 17.99
N ILE A 85 -6.82 -0.33 18.35
CA ILE A 85 -5.93 -1.36 17.79
C ILE A 85 -6.01 -1.37 16.26
N LYS A 86 -7.23 -1.35 15.71
CA LYS A 86 -7.44 -1.36 14.24
C LYS A 86 -6.86 -0.11 13.60
N VAL A 87 -7.17 1.07 14.15
CA VAL A 87 -6.65 2.36 13.69
C VAL A 87 -5.12 2.34 13.63
N TYR A 88 -4.45 1.90 14.70
CA TYR A 88 -3.00 1.84 14.73
C TYR A 88 -2.45 0.79 13.77
N ALA A 89 -3.05 -0.40 13.67
CA ALA A 89 -2.61 -1.44 12.76
C ALA A 89 -2.65 -0.99 11.29
N TRP A 90 -3.72 -0.32 10.88
CA TRP A 90 -3.85 0.26 9.54
C TRP A 90 -2.95 1.48 9.33
N GLY A 91 -2.88 2.37 10.32
CA GLY A 91 -2.05 3.57 10.26
C GLY A 91 -0.56 3.25 10.13
N ILE A 92 -0.05 2.33 10.95
CA ILE A 92 1.35 1.87 10.89
C ILE A 92 1.63 1.20 9.55
N LEU A 93 0.73 0.36 9.04
CA LEU A 93 0.90 -0.33 7.76
C LEU A 93 1.10 0.68 6.61
N PHE A 94 0.22 1.68 6.49
CA PHE A 94 0.33 2.67 5.41
C PHE A 94 1.46 3.67 5.63
N ALA A 95 1.73 4.07 6.86
CA ALA A 95 2.85 4.96 7.17
C ALA A 95 4.20 4.31 6.81
N LEU A 96 4.42 3.07 7.25
CA LEU A 96 5.64 2.32 6.92
C LEU A 96 5.75 2.05 5.43
N ASN A 97 4.66 1.71 4.75
CA ASN A 97 4.68 1.53 3.29
C ASN A 97 5.08 2.82 2.56
N SER A 98 4.51 3.96 2.98
CA SER A 98 4.86 5.26 2.41
C SER A 98 6.34 5.59 2.60
N VAL A 99 6.87 5.41 3.81
CA VAL A 99 8.29 5.69 4.11
C VAL A 99 9.20 4.77 3.30
N SER A 100 8.88 3.48 3.23
CA SER A 100 9.68 2.50 2.51
C SER A 100 9.69 2.76 1.00
N CYS A 101 8.52 3.03 0.40
CA CYS A 101 8.41 3.38 -1.01
C CYS A 101 9.12 4.71 -1.33
N PHE A 102 9.02 5.70 -0.46
CA PHE A 102 9.73 6.97 -0.62
C PHE A 102 11.25 6.79 -0.52
N GLY A 103 11.72 5.94 0.40
CA GLY A 103 13.13 5.55 0.47
C GLY A 103 13.63 4.91 -0.83
N TYR A 104 12.87 3.96 -1.39
CA TYR A 104 13.19 3.36 -2.69
C TYR A 104 13.21 4.40 -3.81
N PHE A 105 12.23 5.31 -3.85
CA PHE A 105 12.21 6.41 -4.81
C PHE A 105 13.50 7.25 -4.76
N LEU A 106 13.96 7.63 -3.57
CA LEU A 106 15.19 8.41 -3.40
C LEU A 106 16.45 7.64 -3.83
N ILE A 107 16.54 6.36 -3.49
CA ILE A 107 17.72 5.54 -3.81
C ILE A 107 17.77 5.25 -5.31
N TRP A 108 16.66 4.82 -5.90
CA TRP A 108 16.62 4.31 -7.28
C TRP A 108 16.46 5.43 -8.32
N TYR A 109 15.52 6.35 -8.10
CA TYR A 109 15.18 7.38 -9.08
C TYR A 109 15.74 8.77 -8.74
N GLY A 110 16.25 8.96 -7.53
CA GLY A 110 16.91 10.21 -7.12
C GLY A 110 18.22 10.48 -7.86
N PHE A 111 18.89 9.43 -8.33
CA PHE A 111 20.20 9.52 -9.00
C PHE A 111 20.14 9.24 -10.51
N ASP A 112 19.27 8.34 -10.97
CA ASP A 112 19.18 7.91 -12.39
C ASP A 112 18.26 8.78 -13.27
N GLY A 113 17.63 9.80 -12.71
CA GLY A 113 16.78 10.74 -13.43
C GLY A 113 15.30 10.33 -13.47
N PHE A 114 14.45 11.34 -13.65
CA PHE A 114 12.99 11.23 -13.52
C PHE A 114 12.32 11.15 -14.90
N ASP A 115 11.96 9.95 -15.34
CA ASP A 115 11.17 9.73 -16.56
C ASP A 115 9.76 9.24 -16.24
N MET A 116 8.76 10.11 -16.44
CA MET A 116 7.34 9.78 -16.24
C MET A 116 6.78 8.73 -17.22
N ARG A 117 7.53 8.37 -18.27
CA ARG A 117 7.17 7.24 -19.15
C ARG A 117 7.49 5.89 -18.50
N ASN A 118 8.29 5.88 -17.43
CA ASN A 118 8.55 4.68 -16.66
C ASN A 118 7.32 4.32 -15.82
N THR A 119 6.66 3.23 -16.21
CA THR A 119 5.44 2.74 -15.57
C THR A 119 5.65 2.29 -14.13
N GLU A 120 6.85 1.80 -13.78
CA GLU A 120 7.20 1.43 -12.40
C GLU A 120 7.28 2.67 -11.50
N LEU A 121 7.91 3.73 -12.00
CA LEU A 121 7.99 5.01 -11.29
C LEU A 121 6.59 5.59 -11.07
N ALA A 122 5.76 5.61 -12.11
CA ALA A 122 4.39 6.10 -12.02
C ALA A 122 3.57 5.31 -10.98
N LEU A 123 3.71 3.98 -10.96
CA LEU A 123 3.04 3.11 -9.99
C LEU A 123 3.57 3.34 -8.56
N LEU A 124 4.88 3.49 -8.39
CA LEU A 124 5.51 3.80 -7.09
C LEU A 124 4.97 5.11 -6.51
N LEU A 125 4.94 6.18 -7.32
CA LEU A 125 4.42 7.48 -6.90
C LEU A 125 2.93 7.40 -6.52
N LEU A 126 2.13 6.62 -7.25
CA LEU A 126 0.73 6.39 -6.92
C LEU A 126 0.60 5.65 -5.57
N ILE A 127 1.41 4.62 -5.33
CA ILE A 127 1.40 3.86 -4.07
C ILE A 127 1.81 4.76 -2.89
N ILE A 128 2.81 5.62 -3.06
CA ILE A 128 3.19 6.63 -2.05
C ILE A 128 2.01 7.55 -1.78
N LEU A 129 1.41 8.15 -2.82
CA LEU A 129 0.28 9.07 -2.69
C LEU A 129 -0.90 8.42 -1.95
N VAL A 130 -1.27 7.20 -2.34
CA VAL A 130 -2.35 6.43 -1.69
C VAL A 130 -2.03 6.16 -0.22
N SER A 131 -0.81 5.72 0.07
CA SER A 131 -0.38 5.38 1.44
C SER A 131 -0.37 6.61 2.34
N VAL A 132 0.14 7.76 1.88
CA VAL A 132 0.07 9.04 2.60
C VAL A 132 -1.38 9.45 2.82
N THR A 133 -2.21 9.40 1.77
CA THR A 133 -3.62 9.81 1.84
C THR A 133 -4.39 8.98 2.87
N LEU A 134 -4.22 7.66 2.87
CA LEU A 134 -4.86 6.77 3.83
C LEU A 134 -4.34 7.00 5.25
N THR A 135 -3.03 7.19 5.42
CA THR A 135 -2.43 7.50 6.73
C THR A 135 -3.00 8.79 7.31
N MET A 136 -3.03 9.87 6.53
CA MET A 136 -3.60 11.15 6.95
C MET A 136 -5.10 11.05 7.25
N HIS A 137 -5.83 10.28 6.44
CA HIS A 137 -7.25 10.02 6.69
C HIS A 137 -7.49 9.32 8.03
N ILE A 138 -6.64 8.35 8.39
CA ILE A 138 -6.72 7.62 9.65
C ILE A 138 -6.38 8.54 10.83
N ILE A 139 -5.29 9.31 10.74
CA ILE A 139 -4.85 10.23 11.82
C ILE A 139 -5.93 11.28 12.10
N THR A 140 -6.39 11.99 11.07
CA THR A 140 -7.41 13.07 11.21
C THR A 140 -8.75 12.58 11.75
N ARG A 141 -9.03 11.28 11.68
CA ARG A 141 -10.21 10.65 12.28
C ARG A 141 -10.01 10.13 13.68
N THR A 142 -8.77 9.93 14.10
CA THR A 142 -8.44 9.50 15.46
C THR A 142 -8.51 10.68 16.42
N ASP A 143 -8.22 11.89 15.93
CA ASP A 143 -8.32 13.15 16.69
C ASP A 143 -9.76 13.67 16.89
N LYS A 144 -10.77 12.97 16.34
CA LYS A 144 -12.20 13.30 16.45
C LYS A 144 -12.95 12.26 17.28
#